data_AF-A0A022R1Y1-F1
#
_entry.id   AF-A0A022R1Y1-F1
#
_cell.length_a   1.000
_cell.length_b   1.000
_cell.length_c   1.000
_cell.angle_alpha   90.00
_cell.angle_beta   90.00
_cell.angle_gamma   90.00
#
_symmetry.space_group_name_H-M   'P 1'
#
loop_
_entity.id
_entity.type
_entity.pdbx_description
1 polymer ?
#
loop_
_entity_poly.entity_id
_entity_poly.type
_entity_poly.pdbx_seq_one_letter_code
_entity_poly.pdbx_strand_id
1 'polypeptide(L)'
;MATALSAASPPPAYNTFSTSKSHKPPPSLWLSKPYLRPFVPSFHTKKSPFSAKLPPCSVNGDAAAAVEDGLKNGVLSISIDVLKRFIDLNLGNWIGSFHQFDCDGNLLHKINTKLSASSYGEDELMSLIQSLYIKQPRSISSDPEDELEWFEYKIKETNMFTVDKYQQIGFFPKEKAFALRYLTAGMLETVIRQGVLGEDDAGEESPRNLKLPSRRPAIVCENCLYSLEQDLRIRCFHIMNPQGILDMLLVFLEKRGSEAVIHPSFENSKDSDRITPHLGTWKGRSIIKRSGVYGATISEADTTAVLEIDENGQLVQDMRTKLDGSDVTTSVKWTGKISNNLVNYDGGFQMTFLQGGIYMGCPSDVSKSVQELKSFHLELCWIESPGKRQRLVRTYDVEGLAVSSTYFLETRQ
;
A
#
# COMPACT_ATOMS: atom_id res chain seq x y z
N MET A 1 -3.53 15.70 -56.56
CA MET A 1 -2.90 16.41 -57.71
C MET A 1 -2.10 17.56 -57.12
N ALA A 2 -0.89 17.35 -56.60
CA ALA A 2 0.37 17.05 -57.29
C ALA A 2 0.87 18.25 -58.13
N THR A 3 1.63 19.12 -57.48
CA THR A 3 2.55 20.09 -58.11
C THR A 3 3.96 19.59 -57.83
N ALA A 4 4.75 19.42 -58.88
CA ALA A 4 6.08 18.81 -58.85
C ALA A 4 7.19 19.86 -58.98
N LEU A 5 8.25 19.68 -58.18
CA LEU A 5 9.70 19.74 -58.48
C LEU A 5 10.24 21.04 -59.12
N SER A 6 11.32 21.68 -58.63
CA SER A 6 12.71 21.16 -58.58
C SER A 6 13.67 22.31 -58.18
N ALA A 7 14.71 22.01 -57.39
CA ALA A 7 16.11 22.52 -57.50
C ALA A 7 16.85 22.23 -56.16
N ALA A 8 17.76 21.24 -56.08
CA ALA A 8 19.16 21.20 -56.53
C ALA A 8 20.14 21.96 -55.60
N SER A 9 20.90 21.21 -54.79
CA SER A 9 22.19 21.57 -54.15
C SER A 9 23.34 21.39 -55.18
N PRO A 10 24.61 21.89 -55.01
CA PRO A 10 25.53 21.48 -53.91
C PRO A 10 26.60 22.60 -53.54
N PRO A 11 27.86 22.35 -53.04
CA PRO A 11 28.42 22.91 -51.79
C PRO A 11 29.79 23.65 -52.01
N PRO A 12 30.82 23.57 -51.13
CA PRO A 12 31.02 24.13 -49.78
C PRO A 12 32.18 25.18 -49.72
N ALA A 13 32.36 25.89 -48.59
CA ALA A 13 33.62 26.58 -48.30
C ALA A 13 33.94 26.66 -46.78
N TYR A 14 35.23 26.54 -46.50
CA TYR A 14 35.90 26.30 -45.22
C TYR A 14 36.03 27.51 -44.27
N ASN A 15 36.08 27.17 -42.97
CA ASN A 15 36.85 27.74 -41.85
C ASN A 15 36.87 29.26 -41.59
N THR A 16 36.53 29.64 -40.34
CA THR A 16 37.53 30.22 -39.42
C THR A 16 37.09 30.14 -37.96
N PHE A 17 38.04 29.75 -37.12
CA PHE A 17 38.01 29.77 -35.67
C PHE A 17 37.80 31.20 -35.14
N SER A 18 36.92 31.35 -34.15
CA SER A 18 36.95 32.48 -33.21
C SER A 18 36.51 32.01 -31.83
N THR A 19 37.47 32.04 -30.92
CA THR A 19 37.35 31.76 -29.49
C THR A 19 36.48 32.80 -28.78
N SER A 20 35.30 32.41 -28.29
CA SER A 20 34.56 33.20 -27.30
C SER A 20 34.66 32.56 -25.92
N LYS A 21 35.21 33.34 -25.00
CA LYS A 21 35.56 33.01 -23.61
C LYS A 21 34.38 32.42 -22.84
N SER A 22 34.67 31.35 -22.10
CA SER A 22 33.80 30.77 -21.09
C SER A 22 33.57 31.75 -19.94
N HIS A 23 32.33 32.21 -19.79
CA HIS A 23 31.89 32.83 -18.54
C HIS A 23 31.63 31.73 -17.50
N LYS A 24 32.57 31.58 -16.57
CA LYS A 24 32.38 30.80 -15.35
C LYS A 24 31.27 31.45 -14.49
N PRO A 25 30.27 30.70 -14.00
CA PRO A 25 29.41 31.19 -12.93
C PRO A 25 30.21 31.31 -11.62
N PRO A 26 29.81 32.20 -10.69
CA PRO A 26 30.58 32.50 -9.49
C PRO A 26 30.61 31.31 -8.52
N PRO A 27 31.69 31.14 -7.74
CA PRO A 27 31.81 30.04 -6.80
C PRO A 27 30.82 30.22 -5.65
N SER A 28 29.96 29.22 -5.45
CA SER A 28 29.19 29.09 -4.22
C SER A 28 30.16 28.87 -3.05
N LEU A 29 30.16 29.80 -2.11
CA LEU A 29 30.87 29.67 -0.84
C LEU A 29 30.26 28.52 -0.04
N TRP A 30 30.82 27.33 -0.20
CA TRP A 30 30.68 26.24 0.76
C TRP A 30 31.57 26.57 1.97
N LEU A 31 30.96 27.15 3.01
CA LEU A 31 31.53 27.04 4.35
C LEU A 31 31.06 25.72 4.96
N SER A 32 31.96 24.75 4.90
CA SER A 32 31.94 23.55 5.75
C SER A 32 32.29 23.96 7.18
N LYS A 33 31.36 23.73 8.12
CA LYS A 33 31.67 23.35 9.52
C LYS A 33 30.48 22.63 10.16
N PRO A 34 30.73 21.62 11.01
CA PRO A 34 29.73 20.71 11.52
C PRO A 34 29.05 21.32 12.75
N TYR A 35 27.73 21.52 12.71
CA TYR A 35 26.98 21.91 13.89
C TYR A 35 26.41 20.67 14.59
N LEU A 36 27.11 20.33 15.67
CA LEU A 36 26.67 19.83 16.96
C LEU A 36 25.17 19.48 17.10
N ARG A 37 24.95 18.23 17.54
CA ARG A 37 23.67 17.70 18.04
C ARG A 37 23.00 18.68 19.02
N PRO A 38 21.68 18.92 18.94
CA PRO A 38 20.96 19.50 20.05
C PRO A 38 20.92 18.49 21.20
N PHE A 39 21.53 18.88 22.31
CA PHE A 39 21.36 18.25 23.62
C PHE A 39 19.88 18.38 24.00
N VAL A 40 19.16 17.26 24.14
CA VAL A 40 17.79 17.28 24.68
C VAL A 40 17.90 17.33 26.21
N PRO A 41 17.42 18.38 26.89
CA PRO A 41 17.33 18.36 28.33
C PRO A 41 16.22 17.39 28.74
N SER A 42 16.56 16.44 29.60
CA SER A 42 15.60 15.67 30.38
C SER A 42 14.73 16.64 31.19
N PHE A 43 13.50 16.87 30.76
CA PHE A 43 12.51 17.56 31.55
C PHE A 43 11.80 16.54 32.45
N HIS A 44 12.23 16.53 33.71
CA HIS A 44 11.46 15.97 34.82
C HIS A 44 10.10 16.69 34.90
N THR A 45 9.02 15.99 34.52
CA THR A 45 7.66 16.44 34.82
C THR A 45 7.36 16.21 36.29
N LYS A 46 7.19 17.33 37.01
CA LYS A 46 6.69 17.38 38.38
C LYS A 46 5.29 16.76 38.43
N LYS A 47 5.12 15.75 39.28
CA LYS A 47 3.81 15.20 39.67
C LYS A 47 3.02 16.27 40.43
N SER A 48 1.77 16.50 40.03
CA SER A 48 0.76 17.20 40.84
C SER A 48 -0.02 16.19 41.72
N PRO A 49 -0.64 16.63 42.84
CA PRO A 49 -0.88 15.79 44.00
C PRO A 49 -2.35 15.35 44.09
N PHE A 50 -2.61 14.06 43.87
CA PHE A 50 -3.75 13.37 44.49
C PHE A 50 -3.29 11.97 44.90
N SER A 51 -2.74 11.88 46.12
CA SER A 51 -2.39 10.63 46.77
C SER A 51 -3.41 10.35 47.87
N ALA A 52 -4.36 9.47 47.58
CA ALA A 52 -5.06 8.73 48.62
C ALA A 52 -4.10 7.65 49.13
N LYS A 53 -3.75 7.73 50.41
CA LYS A 53 -2.83 6.82 51.10
C LYS A 53 -3.38 5.38 51.05
N LEU A 54 -2.58 4.46 50.53
CA LEU A 54 -2.67 3.02 50.83
C LEU A 54 -1.44 2.61 51.68
N PRO A 55 -1.58 1.67 52.62
CA PRO A 55 -0.53 1.31 53.57
C PRO A 55 0.62 0.53 52.91
N PRO A 56 1.84 0.54 53.49
CA PRO A 56 3.02 -0.01 52.83
C PRO A 56 3.04 -1.53 52.95
N CYS A 57 2.81 -2.23 51.84
CA CYS A 57 3.23 -3.62 51.71
C CYS A 57 4.66 -3.64 51.16
N SER A 58 5.61 -4.08 51.98
CA SER A 58 6.93 -4.49 51.53
C SER A 58 6.77 -5.69 50.60
N VAL A 59 6.99 -5.51 49.30
CA VAL A 59 7.07 -6.61 48.34
C VAL A 59 8.49 -6.64 47.79
N ASN A 60 9.13 -7.79 47.96
CA ASN A 60 10.47 -8.10 47.46
C ASN A 60 10.62 -7.72 45.99
N GLY A 61 11.71 -7.04 45.64
CA GLY A 61 12.03 -6.63 44.26
C GLY A 61 12.08 -7.79 43.26
N ASP A 62 12.28 -9.02 43.73
CA ASP A 62 12.35 -10.23 42.90
C ASP A 62 10.97 -10.66 42.34
N ALA A 63 9.88 -10.39 43.05
CA ALA A 63 8.54 -10.78 42.60
C ALA A 63 8.00 -9.85 41.50
N ALA A 64 8.32 -8.55 41.56
CA ALA A 64 7.94 -7.59 40.53
C ALA A 64 8.71 -7.85 39.22
N ALA A 65 10.01 -8.17 39.32
CA ALA A 65 10.84 -8.54 38.16
C ALA A 65 10.37 -9.84 37.50
N ALA A 66 10.01 -10.87 38.29
CA ALA A 66 9.50 -12.14 37.76
C ALA A 66 8.14 -12.01 37.06
N VAL A 67 7.25 -11.11 37.53
CA VAL A 67 5.97 -10.82 36.87
C VAL A 67 6.18 -10.04 35.57
N GLU A 68 7.13 -9.11 35.55
CA GLU A 68 7.48 -8.33 34.35
C GLU A 68 8.16 -9.21 33.28
N ASP A 69 9.05 -10.12 33.67
CA ASP A 69 9.67 -11.10 32.78
C ASP A 69 8.67 -12.14 32.27
N GLY A 70 7.75 -12.61 33.12
CA GLY A 70 6.65 -13.50 32.71
C GLY A 70 5.73 -12.85 31.67
N LEU A 71 5.42 -11.56 31.84
CA LEU A 71 4.61 -10.80 30.89
C LEU A 71 5.36 -10.55 29.56
N LYS A 72 6.65 -10.21 29.62
CA LYS A 72 7.49 -10.05 28.42
C LYS A 72 7.61 -11.35 27.64
N ASN A 73 7.84 -12.48 28.32
CA ASN A 73 7.92 -13.80 27.68
C ASN A 73 6.59 -14.21 27.03
N GLY A 74 5.45 -13.90 27.66
CA GLY A 74 4.13 -14.15 27.08
C GLY A 74 3.88 -13.33 25.81
N VAL A 75 4.23 -12.05 25.81
CA VAL A 75 4.09 -11.15 24.64
C VAL A 75 5.01 -11.58 23.50
N LEU A 76 6.25 -11.97 23.80
CA LEU A 76 7.19 -12.49 22.81
C LEU A 76 6.69 -13.79 22.17
N SER A 77 6.19 -14.74 22.97
CA SER A 77 5.61 -15.99 22.46
C SER A 77 4.45 -15.74 21.50
N ILE A 78 3.54 -14.82 21.82
CA ILE A 78 2.44 -14.42 20.93
C ILE A 78 2.99 -13.80 19.65
N SER A 79 3.99 -12.93 19.75
CA SER A 79 4.59 -12.26 18.58
C SER A 79 5.24 -13.27 17.62
N ILE A 80 5.92 -14.29 18.15
CA ILE A 80 6.51 -15.38 17.36
C ILE A 80 5.43 -16.19 16.66
N ASP A 81 4.34 -16.57 17.33
CA ASP A 81 3.22 -17.29 16.69
C ASP A 81 2.57 -16.45 15.58
N VAL A 82 2.36 -15.15 15.82
CA VAL A 82 1.78 -14.24 14.83
C VAL A 82 2.69 -14.08 13.62
N LEU A 83 4.01 -13.92 13.83
CA LEU A 83 4.98 -13.87 12.74
C LEU A 83 4.97 -15.18 11.95
N LYS A 84 4.99 -16.33 12.63
CA LYS A 84 4.96 -17.65 11.98
C LYS A 84 3.75 -17.80 11.08
N ARG A 85 2.56 -17.47 11.58
CA ARG A 85 1.31 -17.50 10.80
C ARG A 85 1.35 -16.56 9.60
N PHE A 86 1.97 -15.38 9.74
CA PHE A 86 2.15 -14.45 8.64
C PHE A 86 3.07 -15.04 7.56
N ILE A 87 4.19 -15.64 7.97
CA ILE A 87 5.12 -16.33 7.07
C ILE A 87 4.40 -17.47 6.35
N ASP A 88 3.78 -18.39 7.09
CA ASP A 88 3.06 -19.56 6.57
C ASP A 88 1.98 -19.15 5.56
N LEU A 89 1.25 -18.06 5.82
CA LEU A 89 0.24 -17.54 4.92
C LEU A 89 0.83 -17.12 3.55
N ASN A 90 2.08 -16.65 3.52
CA ASN A 90 2.76 -16.14 2.35
C ASN A 90 3.60 -17.18 1.58
N LEU A 91 3.97 -18.31 2.20
CA LEU A 91 4.84 -19.31 1.59
C LEU A 91 4.31 -19.88 0.26
N GLY A 92 5.22 -20.28 -0.62
CA GLY A 92 4.92 -20.96 -1.87
C GLY A 92 5.15 -20.13 -3.12
N ASN A 93 4.75 -20.69 -4.25
CA ASN A 93 4.87 -20.06 -5.56
C ASN A 93 3.54 -19.45 -5.96
N TRP A 94 3.58 -18.16 -6.27
CA TRP A 94 2.44 -17.33 -6.65
C TRP A 94 2.59 -16.93 -8.10
N ILE A 95 1.59 -17.25 -8.91
CA ILE A 95 1.50 -16.79 -10.31
C ILE A 95 0.51 -15.65 -10.33
N GLY A 96 0.93 -14.50 -10.84
CA GLY A 96 0.14 -13.29 -10.72
C GLY A 96 0.25 -12.32 -11.88
N SER A 97 -0.55 -11.27 -11.79
CA SER A 97 -0.52 -10.13 -12.69
C SER A 97 -0.50 -8.84 -11.89
N PHE A 98 0.44 -7.99 -12.23
CA PHE A 98 0.58 -6.65 -11.74
C PHE A 98 -0.22 -5.70 -12.63
N HIS A 99 -1.05 -4.86 -12.02
CA HIS A 99 -1.87 -3.87 -12.70
C HIS A 99 -1.51 -2.49 -12.12
N GLN A 100 -1.16 -1.56 -13.00
CA GLN A 100 -0.95 -0.17 -12.65
C GLN A 100 -2.14 0.65 -13.09
N PHE A 101 -2.73 1.39 -12.15
CA PHE A 101 -3.82 2.33 -12.41
C PHE A 101 -3.39 3.75 -12.09
N ASP A 102 -3.94 4.71 -12.84
CA ASP A 102 -3.92 6.12 -12.44
C ASP A 102 -4.93 6.39 -11.30
N CYS A 103 -5.02 7.66 -10.88
CA CYS A 103 -5.94 8.10 -9.82
C CYS A 103 -7.42 8.01 -10.21
N ASP A 104 -7.73 7.97 -11.50
CA ASP A 104 -9.10 7.87 -12.05
C ASP A 104 -9.50 6.42 -12.35
N GLY A 105 -8.63 5.45 -12.01
CA GLY A 105 -8.88 4.03 -12.17
C GLY A 105 -8.66 3.51 -13.59
N ASN A 106 -7.97 4.26 -14.46
CA ASN A 106 -7.61 3.79 -15.79
C ASN A 106 -6.40 2.87 -15.69
N LEU A 107 -6.48 1.71 -16.34
CA LEU A 107 -5.38 0.75 -16.41
C LEU A 107 -4.30 1.29 -17.36
N LEU A 108 -3.10 1.56 -16.84
CA LEU A 108 -1.94 2.01 -17.61
C LEU A 108 -1.15 0.82 -18.14
N HIS A 109 -0.81 -0.12 -17.26
CA HIS A 109 0.01 -1.29 -17.59
C HIS A 109 -0.49 -2.55 -16.88
N LYS A 110 -0.39 -3.68 -17.57
CA LYS A 110 -0.57 -5.03 -17.01
C LYS A 110 0.67 -5.85 -17.30
N ILE A 111 1.31 -6.36 -16.25
CA ILE A 111 2.60 -7.05 -16.32
C ILE A 111 2.44 -8.42 -15.64
N ASN A 112 2.90 -9.48 -16.30
CA ASN A 112 2.86 -10.82 -15.71
C ASN A 112 3.98 -10.99 -14.70
N THR A 113 3.67 -11.55 -13.54
CA THR A 113 4.64 -11.75 -12.46
C THR A 113 4.56 -13.17 -11.91
N LYS A 114 5.67 -13.63 -11.33
CA LYS A 114 5.70 -14.80 -10.43
C LYS A 114 6.38 -14.37 -9.14
N LEU A 115 5.94 -14.88 -8.01
CA LEU A 115 6.57 -14.61 -6.71
C LEU A 115 6.84 -15.94 -6.02
N SER A 116 8.10 -16.21 -5.71
CA SER A 116 8.49 -17.35 -4.87
C SER A 116 8.75 -16.85 -3.46
N ALA A 117 8.09 -17.45 -2.48
CA ALA A 117 8.21 -17.09 -1.08
C ALA A 117 8.61 -18.32 -0.25
N SER A 118 9.71 -18.21 0.48
CA SER A 118 10.25 -19.25 1.36
C SER A 118 10.55 -18.68 2.75
N SER A 119 10.77 -19.56 3.72
CA SER A 119 11.19 -19.19 5.07
C SER A 119 12.62 -19.65 5.35
N TYR A 120 13.28 -18.94 6.26
CA TYR A 120 14.58 -19.30 6.81
C TYR A 120 14.63 -18.97 8.31
N GLY A 121 15.36 -19.77 9.09
CA GLY A 121 15.44 -19.63 10.54
C GLY A 121 14.23 -20.19 11.29
N GLU A 122 14.29 -20.15 12.61
CA GLU A 122 13.28 -20.66 13.53
C GLU A 122 12.97 -19.61 14.62
N ASP A 123 11.80 -19.71 15.23
CA ASP A 123 11.34 -18.86 16.34
C ASP A 123 11.54 -17.35 16.11
N GLU A 124 12.25 -16.64 16.99
CA GLU A 124 12.46 -15.20 16.86
C GLU A 124 13.33 -14.79 15.65
N LEU A 125 14.08 -15.74 15.10
CA LEU A 125 14.95 -15.56 13.93
C LEU A 125 14.27 -15.98 12.62
N MET A 126 12.98 -16.37 12.67
CA MET A 126 12.25 -16.70 11.46
C MET A 126 12.16 -15.48 10.53
N SER A 127 12.39 -15.75 9.25
CA SER A 127 12.38 -14.76 8.19
C SER A 127 11.64 -15.29 6.98
N LEU A 128 11.00 -14.38 6.26
CA LEU A 128 10.36 -14.57 4.97
C LEU A 128 11.24 -13.95 3.90
N ILE A 129 11.68 -14.81 2.98
CA ILE A 129 12.50 -14.45 1.83
C ILE A 129 11.63 -14.58 0.58
N GLN A 130 11.65 -13.56 -0.26
CA GLN A 130 10.78 -13.51 -1.44
C GLN A 130 11.55 -13.00 -2.67
N SER A 131 11.42 -13.73 -3.77
CA SER A 131 11.91 -13.34 -5.10
C SER A 131 10.74 -13.10 -6.03
N LEU A 132 10.66 -11.88 -6.57
CA LEU A 132 9.66 -11.47 -7.56
C LEU A 132 10.28 -11.55 -8.96
N TYR A 133 9.68 -12.37 -9.82
CA TYR A 133 10.05 -12.51 -11.21
C TYR A 133 9.08 -11.69 -12.06
N ILE A 134 9.63 -10.81 -12.89
CA ILE A 134 8.90 -9.87 -13.74
C ILE A 134 9.08 -10.29 -15.18
N LYS A 135 7.98 -10.53 -15.88
CA LYS A 135 8.03 -10.87 -17.31
C LYS A 135 8.43 -9.63 -18.11
N GLN A 136 9.53 -9.72 -18.85
CA GLN A 136 9.99 -8.64 -19.72
C GLN A 136 9.24 -8.64 -21.06
N PRO A 137 9.08 -7.49 -21.72
CA PRO A 137 8.62 -7.43 -23.10
C PRO A 137 9.64 -8.12 -24.02
N ARG A 138 9.18 -8.67 -25.14
CA ARG A 138 10.10 -9.23 -26.15
C ARG A 138 10.89 -8.10 -26.80
N SER A 139 12.19 -8.29 -26.91
CA SER A 139 13.04 -7.39 -27.69
C SER A 139 12.67 -7.46 -29.17
N ILE A 140 12.78 -6.34 -29.89
CA ILE A 140 12.47 -6.29 -31.33
C ILE A 140 13.44 -7.19 -32.13
N SER A 141 14.61 -7.51 -31.56
CA SER A 141 15.64 -8.35 -32.17
C SER A 141 15.62 -9.82 -31.75
N SER A 142 14.73 -10.25 -30.83
CA SER A 142 14.69 -11.65 -30.36
C SER A 142 13.95 -12.56 -31.36
N ASP A 143 14.44 -13.79 -31.52
CA ASP A 143 13.82 -14.81 -32.39
C ASP A 143 12.48 -15.26 -31.75
N PRO A 144 11.41 -15.56 -32.50
CA PRO A 144 10.12 -15.95 -31.91
C PRO A 144 10.18 -17.24 -31.07
N GLU A 145 11.23 -18.04 -31.25
CA GLU A 145 11.52 -19.28 -30.51
C GLU A 145 12.26 -19.06 -29.17
N ASP A 146 12.74 -17.83 -28.89
CA ASP A 146 13.42 -17.54 -27.63
C ASP A 146 12.46 -17.65 -26.43
N GLU A 147 12.92 -18.33 -25.37
CA GLU A 147 12.20 -18.41 -24.10
C GLU A 147 11.96 -17.02 -23.53
N LEU A 148 10.77 -16.82 -22.94
CA LEU A 148 10.40 -15.52 -22.36
C LEU A 148 11.33 -15.17 -21.19
N GLU A 149 11.99 -14.02 -21.29
CA GLU A 149 12.90 -13.55 -20.25
C GLU A 149 12.16 -13.04 -19.00
N TRP A 150 12.71 -13.40 -17.83
CA TRP A 150 12.20 -13.02 -16.53
C TRP A 150 13.30 -12.31 -15.75
N PHE A 151 13.01 -11.07 -15.33
CA PHE A 151 13.89 -10.33 -14.43
C PHE A 151 13.60 -10.72 -12.98
N GLU A 152 14.63 -11.10 -12.21
CA GLU A 152 14.50 -11.39 -10.78
C GLU A 152 14.76 -10.14 -9.93
N TYR A 153 13.77 -9.76 -9.11
CA TYR A 153 13.91 -8.78 -8.05
C TYR A 153 13.83 -9.45 -6.67
N LYS A 154 14.89 -9.32 -5.88
CA LYS A 154 14.93 -9.83 -4.50
C LYS A 154 14.27 -8.83 -3.55
N ILE A 155 13.11 -9.18 -3.01
CA ILE A 155 12.39 -8.35 -2.05
C ILE A 155 13.17 -8.34 -0.74
N LYS A 156 13.14 -7.21 -0.02
CA LYS A 156 13.76 -7.08 1.29
C LYS A 156 13.20 -8.13 2.25
N GLU A 157 14.09 -8.80 2.95
CA GLU A 157 13.75 -9.81 3.95
C GLU A 157 12.76 -9.26 4.99
N THR A 158 11.75 -10.06 5.32
CA THR A 158 10.77 -9.75 6.35
C THR A 158 10.97 -10.68 7.54
N ASN A 159 11.16 -10.13 8.74
CA ASN A 159 11.49 -10.84 9.98
C ASN A 159 10.92 -10.05 11.17
N MET A 160 11.07 -10.57 12.39
CA MET A 160 10.50 -9.97 13.61
C MET A 160 10.77 -8.47 13.75
N PHE A 161 12.00 -8.04 13.42
CA PHE A 161 12.39 -6.63 13.53
C PHE A 161 11.72 -5.77 12.46
N THR A 162 11.73 -6.21 11.21
CA THR A 162 11.21 -5.43 10.08
C THR A 162 9.68 -5.32 10.11
N VAL A 163 8.97 -6.39 10.48
CA VAL A 163 7.49 -6.37 10.58
C VAL A 163 7.00 -5.35 11.61
N ASP A 164 7.71 -5.23 12.73
CA ASP A 164 7.34 -4.34 13.82
C ASP A 164 7.84 -2.91 13.58
N LYS A 165 9.13 -2.73 13.29
CA LYS A 165 9.75 -1.41 13.22
C LYS A 165 9.57 -0.69 11.90
N TYR A 166 9.59 -1.40 10.77
CA TYR A 166 9.58 -0.77 9.46
C TYR A 166 8.22 -0.86 8.76
N GLN A 167 7.60 -2.03 8.81
CA GLN A 167 6.34 -2.28 8.11
C GLN A 167 5.10 -1.97 8.96
N GLN A 168 5.27 -1.88 10.29
CA GLN A 168 4.19 -1.69 11.28
C GLN A 168 3.00 -2.64 11.06
N ILE A 169 3.24 -3.92 10.78
CA ILE A 169 2.24 -4.87 10.28
C ILE A 169 0.87 -4.78 10.98
N GLY A 170 -0.22 -4.80 10.21
CA GLY A 170 -1.56 -5.07 10.73
C GLY A 170 -2.04 -6.41 10.19
N PHE A 171 -1.97 -7.48 10.99
CA PHE A 171 -2.23 -8.84 10.53
C PHE A 171 -3.45 -9.48 11.20
N PHE A 172 -4.26 -10.15 10.40
CA PHE A 172 -5.48 -10.86 10.77
C PHE A 172 -5.32 -12.35 10.46
N PRO A 173 -4.83 -13.16 11.42
CA PRO A 173 -4.48 -14.55 11.12
C PRO A 173 -5.68 -15.42 10.74
N LYS A 174 -6.86 -15.18 11.33
CA LYS A 174 -8.07 -15.97 11.06
C LYS A 174 -8.73 -15.55 9.75
N GLU A 175 -8.74 -14.25 9.50
CA GLU A 175 -9.38 -13.61 8.35
C GLU A 175 -8.48 -13.64 7.11
N LYS A 176 -7.20 -14.01 7.26
CA LYS A 176 -6.18 -14.06 6.21
C LYS A 176 -6.05 -12.72 5.48
N ALA A 177 -5.89 -11.64 6.23
CA ALA A 177 -5.69 -10.30 5.69
C ALA A 177 -4.50 -9.62 6.37
N PHE A 178 -3.79 -8.75 5.65
CA PHE A 178 -2.71 -7.98 6.25
C PHE A 178 -2.48 -6.62 5.59
N ALA A 179 -1.89 -5.68 6.34
CA ALA A 179 -1.44 -4.39 5.84
C ALA A 179 0.03 -4.13 6.21
N LEU A 180 0.81 -3.61 5.28
CA LEU A 180 2.23 -3.31 5.46
C LEU A 180 2.58 -1.90 4.96
N ARG A 181 3.52 -1.25 5.63
CA ARG A 181 4.21 -0.06 5.13
C ARG A 181 5.46 -0.45 4.36
N TYR A 182 5.72 0.26 3.26
CA TYR A 182 7.01 0.25 2.59
C TYR A 182 7.69 1.60 2.75
N LEU A 183 9.01 1.59 2.93
CA LEU A 183 9.80 2.82 3.04
C LEU A 183 9.97 3.52 1.68
N THR A 184 9.90 2.77 0.59
CA THR A 184 10.15 3.24 -0.77
C THR A 184 9.30 2.44 -1.76
N ALA A 185 8.98 3.03 -2.92
CA ALA A 185 8.31 2.33 -4.01
C ALA A 185 9.26 1.60 -4.98
N GLY A 186 10.55 1.45 -4.65
CA GLY A 186 11.57 0.95 -5.60
C GLY A 186 11.32 -0.46 -6.17
N MET A 187 10.72 -1.36 -5.40
CA MET A 187 10.27 -2.66 -5.93
C MET A 187 9.23 -2.48 -7.04
N LEU A 188 8.26 -1.60 -6.80
CA LEU A 188 7.16 -1.32 -7.72
C LEU A 188 7.65 -0.56 -8.97
N GLU A 189 8.60 0.36 -8.79
CA GLU A 189 9.32 1.02 -9.90
C GLU A 189 10.02 -0.01 -10.78
N THR A 190 10.71 -0.98 -10.18
CA THR A 190 11.44 -2.03 -10.93
C THR A 190 10.47 -2.92 -11.72
N VAL A 191 9.32 -3.27 -11.14
CA VAL A 191 8.27 -4.01 -11.85
C VAL A 191 7.83 -3.27 -13.11
N ILE A 192 7.57 -1.97 -13.00
CA ILE A 192 7.12 -1.15 -14.14
C ILE A 192 8.23 -1.02 -15.19
N ARG A 193 9.46 -0.71 -14.79
CA ARG A 193 10.60 -0.59 -15.70
C ARG A 193 10.88 -1.88 -16.45
N GLN A 194 11.07 -2.98 -15.72
CA GLN A 194 11.41 -4.26 -16.33
C GLN A 194 10.24 -4.85 -17.12
N GLY A 195 9.00 -4.67 -16.67
CA GLY A 195 7.83 -5.21 -17.36
C GLY A 195 7.35 -4.40 -18.56
N VAL A 196 7.78 -3.14 -18.71
CA VAL A 196 7.37 -2.28 -19.84
C VAL A 196 8.53 -1.95 -20.78
N LEU A 197 9.73 -1.68 -20.25
CA LEU A 197 10.92 -1.33 -21.03
C LEU A 197 11.82 -2.55 -21.24
N GLY A 198 11.92 -3.44 -20.26
CA GLY A 198 12.81 -4.61 -20.34
C GLY A 198 14.28 -4.22 -20.48
N GLU A 199 14.99 -4.89 -21.38
CA GLU A 199 16.40 -4.62 -21.70
C GLU A 199 16.63 -3.23 -22.30
N ASP A 200 15.59 -2.62 -22.90
CA ASP A 200 15.66 -1.30 -23.52
C ASP A 200 15.63 -0.15 -22.48
N ASP A 201 15.60 -0.45 -21.18
CA ASP A 201 15.66 0.60 -20.14
C ASP A 201 17.04 1.27 -20.13
N ALA A 202 17.11 2.47 -20.71
CA ALA A 202 18.29 3.32 -20.69
C ALA A 202 18.64 3.88 -19.29
N GLY A 203 17.87 3.55 -18.25
CA GLY A 203 18.09 4.02 -16.88
C GLY A 203 17.73 5.49 -16.69
N GLU A 204 16.97 6.07 -17.62
CA GLU A 204 16.51 7.46 -17.53
C GLU A 204 15.65 7.64 -16.28
N GLU A 205 15.78 8.80 -15.62
CA GLU A 205 15.00 9.11 -14.42
C GLU A 205 13.49 9.21 -14.71
N SER A 206 13.12 9.63 -15.91
CA SER A 206 11.72 9.82 -16.31
C SER A 206 11.55 9.48 -17.79
N PRO A 207 11.54 8.18 -18.14
CA PRO A 207 11.37 7.73 -19.52
C PRO A 207 10.03 8.24 -20.08
N ARG A 208 10.03 8.59 -21.37
CA ARG A 208 8.82 9.13 -22.02
C ARG A 208 7.69 8.09 -22.00
N ASN A 209 6.47 8.56 -21.73
CA ASN A 209 5.23 7.76 -21.74
C ASN A 209 5.17 6.63 -20.70
N LEU A 210 6.03 6.64 -19.67
CA LEU A 210 5.99 5.67 -18.58
C LEU A 210 5.77 6.41 -17.26
N LYS A 211 4.69 6.06 -16.55
CA LYS A 211 4.39 6.62 -15.24
C LYS A 211 5.14 5.83 -14.17
N LEU A 212 6.18 6.42 -13.59
CA LEU A 212 6.93 5.83 -12.47
C LEU A 212 6.54 6.47 -11.14
N PRO A 213 6.60 5.72 -10.01
CA PRO A 213 6.36 6.29 -8.69
C PRO A 213 7.45 7.29 -8.32
N SER A 214 7.08 8.27 -7.52
CA SER A 214 8.04 9.23 -6.95
C SER A 214 9.18 8.52 -6.19
N ARG A 215 10.42 9.01 -6.31
CA ARG A 215 11.60 8.45 -5.61
C ARG A 215 11.50 8.48 -4.08
N ARG A 216 10.79 9.48 -3.55
CA ARG A 216 10.58 9.70 -2.10
C ARG A 216 9.09 9.91 -1.82
N PRO A 217 8.28 8.86 -1.97
CA PRO A 217 6.84 8.95 -1.73
C PRO A 217 6.58 9.26 -0.25
N ALA A 218 5.51 10.01 0.04
CA ALA A 218 5.14 10.27 1.43
C ALA A 218 4.63 8.99 2.11
N ILE A 219 3.84 8.19 1.37
CA ILE A 219 3.26 6.92 1.86
C ILE A 219 3.35 5.88 0.75
N VAL A 220 3.78 4.67 1.13
CA VAL A 220 3.58 3.45 0.34
C VAL A 220 2.94 2.41 1.27
N CYS A 221 1.68 2.11 1.03
CA CYS A 221 0.90 1.20 1.87
C CYS A 221 0.39 0.04 1.03
N GLU A 222 0.70 -1.18 1.46
CA GLU A 222 0.12 -2.42 0.95
C GLU A 222 -1.05 -2.84 1.85
N ASN A 223 -2.18 -3.18 1.22
CA ASN A 223 -3.28 -3.91 1.85
C ASN A 223 -3.49 -5.22 1.07
N CYS A 224 -3.55 -6.34 1.78
CA CYS A 224 -3.71 -7.66 1.19
C CYS A 224 -4.98 -8.33 1.73
N LEU A 225 -5.80 -8.83 0.80
CA LEU A 225 -6.98 -9.64 1.09
C LEU A 225 -6.84 -10.98 0.37
N TYR A 226 -7.11 -12.06 1.08
CA TYR A 226 -7.19 -13.40 0.50
C TYR A 226 -8.63 -13.71 0.12
N SER A 227 -8.81 -14.46 -0.97
CA SER A 227 -10.08 -15.05 -1.35
C SER A 227 -10.54 -16.01 -0.24
N LEU A 228 -11.83 -15.98 0.04
CA LEU A 228 -12.50 -16.90 0.96
C LEU A 228 -12.78 -18.25 0.29
N GLU A 229 -12.86 -18.28 -1.05
CA GLU A 229 -13.23 -19.46 -1.83
C GLU A 229 -12.05 -20.15 -2.54
N GLN A 230 -10.98 -19.41 -2.85
CA GLN A 230 -9.82 -19.89 -3.61
C GLN A 230 -8.49 -19.54 -2.91
N ASP A 231 -7.40 -20.25 -3.24
CA ASP A 231 -6.05 -19.86 -2.80
C ASP A 231 -5.49 -18.75 -3.71
N LEU A 232 -6.18 -17.62 -3.65
CA LEU A 232 -5.92 -16.42 -4.41
C LEU A 232 -5.87 -15.23 -3.46
N ARG A 233 -5.10 -14.21 -3.80
CA ARG A 233 -5.05 -12.96 -3.04
C ARG A 233 -4.92 -11.77 -3.97
N ILE A 234 -5.36 -10.62 -3.45
CA ILE A 234 -5.02 -9.32 -4.02
C ILE A 234 -4.10 -8.58 -3.07
N ARG A 235 -3.03 -7.97 -3.59
CA ARG A 235 -2.15 -7.06 -2.86
C ARG A 235 -2.21 -5.70 -3.52
N CYS A 236 -2.84 -4.75 -2.85
CA CYS A 236 -3.12 -3.43 -3.40
C CYS A 236 -2.25 -2.37 -2.73
N PHE A 237 -1.66 -1.48 -3.52
CA PHE A 237 -0.74 -0.46 -3.07
C PHE A 237 -1.30 0.93 -3.33
N HIS A 238 -1.34 1.74 -2.27
CA HIS A 238 -1.47 3.18 -2.37
C HIS A 238 -0.07 3.80 -2.42
N ILE A 239 0.19 4.64 -3.42
CA ILE A 239 1.42 5.44 -3.51
C ILE A 239 1.04 6.91 -3.49
N MET A 240 1.44 7.61 -2.43
CA MET A 240 1.30 9.06 -2.32
C MET A 240 2.61 9.72 -2.73
N ASN A 241 2.55 10.76 -3.54
CA ASN A 241 3.70 11.57 -3.91
C ASN A 241 4.30 12.29 -2.67
N PRO A 242 5.44 12.99 -2.78
CA PRO A 242 6.05 13.68 -1.64
C PRO A 242 5.15 14.74 -0.98
N GLN A 243 4.14 15.24 -1.69
CA GLN A 243 3.17 16.22 -1.21
C GLN A 243 1.96 15.56 -0.51
N GLY A 244 1.88 14.24 -0.48
CA GLY A 244 0.75 13.52 0.14
C GLY A 244 -0.48 13.41 -0.74
N ILE A 245 -0.36 13.63 -2.05
CA ILE A 245 -1.41 13.43 -3.05
C ILE A 245 -1.25 12.05 -3.69
N LEU A 246 -2.36 11.36 -3.99
CA LEU A 246 -2.33 10.07 -4.68
C LEU A 246 -1.62 10.18 -6.03
N ASP A 247 -0.58 9.37 -6.22
CA ASP A 247 0.24 9.33 -7.44
C ASP A 247 -0.23 8.20 -8.38
N MET A 248 -0.48 7.02 -7.81
CA MET A 248 -0.97 5.83 -8.53
C MET A 248 -1.49 4.77 -7.57
N LEU A 249 -2.27 3.84 -8.12
CA LEU A 249 -2.78 2.65 -7.45
C LEU A 249 -2.24 1.41 -8.16
N LEU A 250 -1.72 0.44 -7.40
CA LEU A 250 -1.20 -0.79 -7.99
C LEU A 250 -1.88 -2.01 -7.39
N VAL A 251 -2.14 -3.03 -8.19
CA VAL A 251 -2.80 -4.26 -7.75
C VAL A 251 -2.04 -5.47 -8.28
N PHE A 252 -1.54 -6.30 -7.39
CA PHE A 252 -1.16 -7.67 -7.70
C PHE A 252 -2.37 -8.57 -7.48
N LEU A 253 -2.76 -9.31 -8.52
CA LEU A 253 -3.70 -10.42 -8.44
C LEU A 253 -2.90 -11.72 -8.52
N GLU A 254 -2.90 -12.53 -7.49
CA GLU A 254 -1.96 -13.67 -7.35
C GLU A 254 -2.69 -14.94 -6.94
N LYS A 255 -2.44 -16.05 -7.64
CA LYS A 255 -2.93 -17.38 -7.30
C LYS A 255 -1.76 -18.27 -6.90
N ARG A 256 -1.90 -19.01 -5.79
CA ARG A 256 -0.87 -19.97 -5.35
C ARG A 256 -0.98 -21.26 -6.15
N GLY A 257 0.16 -21.86 -6.49
CA GLY A 257 0.23 -23.17 -7.14
C GLY A 257 1.19 -23.23 -8.33
N SER A 258 1.58 -24.45 -8.72
CA SER A 258 2.62 -24.71 -9.72
C SER A 258 2.11 -25.05 -11.13
N GLU A 259 0.80 -25.27 -11.31
CA GLU A 259 0.30 -26.00 -12.50
C GLU A 259 -0.30 -25.13 -13.62
N ALA A 260 -0.59 -23.85 -13.40
CA ALA A 260 -1.24 -23.02 -14.42
C ALA A 260 -0.33 -21.89 -14.96
N VAL A 261 0.04 -21.98 -16.24
CA VAL A 261 0.71 -20.89 -17.00
C VAL A 261 -0.22 -19.67 -17.21
N ILE A 262 -1.50 -19.79 -16.85
CA ILE A 262 -2.48 -18.74 -17.01
C ILE A 262 -2.36 -17.75 -15.84
N HIS A 263 -1.81 -16.58 -16.14
CA HIS A 263 -1.80 -15.46 -15.22
C HIS A 263 -3.24 -15.01 -14.95
N PRO A 264 -3.64 -14.84 -13.68
CA PRO A 264 -4.98 -14.38 -13.37
C PRO A 264 -5.19 -12.98 -13.94
N SER A 265 -6.42 -12.61 -14.28
CA SER A 265 -6.73 -11.27 -14.77
C SER A 265 -8.16 -10.90 -14.47
N PHE A 266 -8.39 -9.61 -14.27
CA PHE A 266 -9.74 -9.07 -14.23
C PHE A 266 -10.36 -9.14 -15.62
N GLU A 267 -11.68 -9.29 -15.69
CA GLU A 267 -12.40 -9.26 -16.95
C GLU A 267 -12.31 -7.87 -17.59
N ASN A 268 -11.93 -7.82 -18.88
CA ASN A 268 -11.68 -6.60 -19.64
C ASN A 268 -12.96 -5.95 -20.21
N SER A 269 -14.07 -5.92 -19.46
CA SER A 269 -15.25 -5.18 -19.92
C SER A 269 -15.03 -3.67 -19.66
N LYS A 270 -14.53 -2.97 -20.69
CA LYS A 270 -14.29 -1.51 -20.65
C LYS A 270 -15.56 -0.69 -20.37
N ASP A 271 -16.74 -1.29 -20.57
CA ASP A 271 -18.05 -0.64 -20.51
C ASP A 271 -18.89 -1.03 -19.27
N SER A 272 -18.34 -1.78 -18.31
CA SER A 272 -19.08 -2.09 -17.09
C SER A 272 -19.01 -0.93 -16.09
N ASP A 273 -20.17 -0.50 -15.61
CA ASP A 273 -20.25 0.44 -14.50
C ASP A 273 -19.65 -0.20 -13.24
N ARG A 274 -18.49 0.32 -12.83
CA ARG A 274 -17.70 -0.25 -11.72
C ARG A 274 -18.27 0.09 -10.35
N ILE A 275 -19.10 1.11 -10.21
CA ILE A 275 -19.69 1.46 -8.91
C ILE A 275 -20.91 0.60 -8.60
N THR A 276 -21.70 0.23 -9.60
CA THR A 276 -22.95 -0.54 -9.45
C THR A 276 -22.83 -1.76 -8.52
N PRO A 277 -21.79 -2.63 -8.65
CA PRO A 277 -21.64 -3.78 -7.76
C PRO A 277 -21.51 -3.42 -6.27
N HIS A 278 -21.01 -2.22 -5.94
CA HIS A 278 -20.81 -1.75 -4.58
C HIS A 278 -22.04 -1.05 -3.98
N LEU A 279 -23.01 -0.65 -4.80
CA LEU A 279 -24.23 -0.02 -4.33
C LEU A 279 -25.11 -0.97 -3.52
N GLY A 280 -25.92 -0.39 -2.65
CA GLY A 280 -26.87 -1.08 -1.77
C GLY A 280 -26.45 -1.10 -0.30
N THR A 281 -27.13 -1.94 0.47
CA THR A 281 -26.89 -2.10 1.91
C THR A 281 -26.04 -3.33 2.15
N TRP A 282 -24.93 -3.14 2.87
CA TRP A 282 -23.98 -4.16 3.26
C TRP A 282 -24.00 -4.29 4.78
N LYS A 283 -24.12 -5.52 5.30
CA LYS A 283 -24.06 -5.80 6.74
C LYS A 283 -23.00 -6.83 7.03
N GLY A 284 -22.32 -6.71 8.16
CA GLY A 284 -21.22 -7.60 8.47
C GLY A 284 -20.59 -7.34 9.82
N ARG A 285 -19.41 -7.91 10.04
CA ARG A 285 -18.60 -7.67 11.24
C ARG A 285 -17.26 -7.05 10.88
N SER A 286 -16.74 -6.26 11.80
CA SER A 286 -15.41 -5.67 11.73
C SER A 286 -14.56 -6.05 12.94
N ILE A 287 -13.25 -6.14 12.71
CA ILE A 287 -12.26 -6.43 13.75
C ILE A 287 -11.14 -5.40 13.62
N ILE A 288 -10.86 -4.68 14.71
CA ILE A 288 -9.78 -3.68 14.77
C ILE A 288 -8.59 -4.29 15.51
N LYS A 289 -7.42 -4.27 14.87
CA LYS A 289 -6.15 -4.68 15.47
C LYS A 289 -5.16 -3.53 15.49
N ARG A 290 -4.45 -3.38 16.61
CA ARG A 290 -3.31 -2.46 16.72
C ARG A 290 -2.21 -2.86 15.75
N SER A 291 -1.58 -1.89 15.10
CA SER A 291 -0.37 -2.13 14.29
C SER A 291 0.79 -2.63 15.14
N GLY A 292 1.67 -3.41 14.53
CA GLY A 292 2.79 -4.10 15.17
C GLY A 292 2.54 -5.59 15.31
N VAL A 293 3.63 -6.36 15.48
CA VAL A 293 3.59 -7.84 15.41
C VAL A 293 2.68 -8.46 16.46
N TYR A 294 2.56 -7.85 17.65
CA TYR A 294 1.67 -8.33 18.69
C TYR A 294 0.19 -8.30 18.28
N GLY A 295 -0.22 -7.34 17.45
CA GLY A 295 -1.53 -7.36 16.78
C GLY A 295 -2.75 -7.40 17.73
N ALA A 296 -2.66 -6.72 18.88
CA ALA A 296 -3.72 -6.72 19.90
C ALA A 296 -5.08 -6.37 19.30
N THR A 297 -6.09 -7.19 19.55
CA THR A 297 -7.48 -6.83 19.19
C THR A 297 -7.92 -5.67 20.09
N ILE A 298 -8.30 -4.55 19.45
CA ILE A 298 -8.80 -3.36 20.14
C ILE A 298 -10.31 -3.51 20.34
N SER A 299 -11.02 -3.93 19.30
CA SER A 299 -12.47 -4.04 19.31
C SER A 299 -13.01 -4.90 18.17
N GLU A 300 -14.21 -5.42 18.36
CA GLU A 300 -15.06 -6.03 17.34
C GLU A 300 -16.40 -5.32 17.31
N ALA A 301 -17.03 -5.23 16.14
CA ALA A 301 -18.28 -4.52 15.99
C ALA A 301 -19.12 -5.05 14.83
N ASP A 302 -20.44 -5.02 15.01
CA ASP A 302 -21.41 -5.17 13.94
C ASP A 302 -21.44 -3.89 13.09
N THR A 303 -21.51 -4.06 11.78
CA THR A 303 -21.42 -2.96 10.80
C THR A 303 -22.56 -3.00 9.82
N THR A 304 -23.01 -1.82 9.41
CA THR A 304 -23.95 -1.61 8.30
C THR A 304 -23.44 -0.46 7.46
N ALA A 305 -23.07 -0.73 6.21
CA ALA A 305 -22.63 0.26 5.24
C ALA A 305 -23.66 0.37 4.12
N VAL A 306 -24.27 1.53 3.97
CA VAL A 306 -25.20 1.86 2.88
C VAL A 306 -24.45 2.75 1.89
N LEU A 307 -24.50 2.39 0.61
CA LEU A 307 -23.92 3.16 -0.48
C LEU A 307 -24.97 3.32 -1.60
N GLU A 308 -25.43 4.54 -1.84
CA GLU A 308 -26.55 4.83 -2.74
C GLU A 308 -26.25 6.08 -3.58
N ILE A 309 -26.82 6.13 -4.78
CA ILE A 309 -26.83 7.33 -5.62
C ILE A 309 -28.19 8.00 -5.43
N ASP A 310 -28.19 9.26 -4.99
CA ASP A 310 -29.41 10.02 -4.78
C ASP A 310 -30.04 10.52 -6.10
N GLU A 311 -31.21 11.14 -6.00
CA GLU A 311 -31.94 11.69 -7.16
C GLU A 311 -31.14 12.78 -7.93
N ASN A 312 -30.15 13.40 -7.28
CA ASN A 312 -29.29 14.42 -7.87
C ASN A 312 -28.02 13.82 -8.51
N GLY A 313 -27.87 12.50 -8.50
CA GLY A 313 -26.67 11.81 -8.97
C GLY A 313 -25.47 11.90 -8.01
N GLN A 314 -25.68 12.31 -6.76
CA GLN A 314 -24.63 12.32 -5.73
C GLN A 314 -24.57 10.98 -5.03
N LEU A 315 -23.36 10.54 -4.69
CA LEU A 315 -23.15 9.35 -3.89
C LEU A 315 -23.33 9.68 -2.41
N VAL A 316 -24.19 8.94 -1.74
CA VAL A 316 -24.42 8.99 -0.30
C VAL A 316 -23.89 7.70 0.31
N GLN A 317 -23.00 7.84 1.30
CA GLN A 317 -22.49 6.73 2.10
C GLN A 317 -22.90 6.92 3.55
N ASP A 318 -23.51 5.91 4.18
CA ASP A 318 -23.80 5.88 5.62
C ASP A 318 -23.21 4.60 6.21
N MET A 319 -22.25 4.77 7.12
CA MET A 319 -21.62 3.67 7.84
C MET A 319 -22.03 3.72 9.30
N ARG A 320 -22.68 2.66 9.77
CA ARG A 320 -23.08 2.46 11.16
C ARG A 320 -22.29 1.32 11.77
N THR A 321 -21.76 1.55 12.97
CA THR A 321 -20.95 0.58 13.70
C THR A 321 -21.45 0.48 15.14
N LYS A 322 -21.83 -0.73 15.56
CA LYS A 322 -22.25 -1.05 16.92
C LYS A 322 -21.17 -1.91 17.58
N LEU A 323 -20.53 -1.37 18.60
CA LEU A 323 -19.39 -1.99 19.28
C LEU A 323 -19.85 -3.16 20.16
N ASP A 324 -19.12 -4.29 20.11
CA ASP A 324 -19.44 -5.45 20.94
C ASP A 324 -19.30 -5.12 22.43
N GLY A 325 -20.28 -5.53 23.24
CA GLY A 325 -20.30 -5.28 24.68
C GLY A 325 -20.56 -3.83 25.09
N SER A 326 -20.96 -2.97 24.14
CA SER A 326 -21.27 -1.56 24.37
C SER A 326 -22.59 -1.18 23.71
N ASP A 327 -23.34 -0.27 24.34
CA ASP A 327 -24.55 0.32 23.75
C ASP A 327 -24.21 1.47 22.79
N VAL A 328 -22.92 1.78 22.60
CA VAL A 328 -22.46 2.83 21.70
C VAL A 328 -22.61 2.38 20.24
N THR A 329 -23.44 3.11 19.51
CA THR A 329 -23.53 3.04 18.04
C THR A 329 -22.98 4.34 17.46
N THR A 330 -22.03 4.22 16.55
CA THR A 330 -21.52 5.36 15.76
C THR A 330 -22.10 5.31 14.37
N SER A 331 -22.42 6.47 13.79
CA SER A 331 -22.87 6.61 12.41
C SER A 331 -22.10 7.75 11.76
N VAL A 332 -21.59 7.49 10.57
CA VAL A 332 -20.85 8.45 9.76
C VAL A 332 -21.50 8.50 8.39
N LYS A 333 -22.02 9.67 8.04
CA LYS A 333 -22.66 9.92 6.75
C LYS A 333 -21.80 10.88 5.92
N TRP A 334 -21.51 10.48 4.69
CA TRP A 334 -20.77 11.28 3.72
C TRP A 334 -21.54 11.41 2.41
N THR A 335 -21.36 12.55 1.76
CA THR A 335 -21.86 12.86 0.42
C THR A 335 -20.68 13.15 -0.48
N GLY A 336 -20.77 12.69 -1.73
CA GLY A 336 -19.70 12.85 -2.71
C GLY A 336 -20.21 12.92 -4.14
N LYS A 337 -19.38 13.49 -5.00
CA LYS A 337 -19.65 13.59 -6.44
C LYS A 337 -18.92 12.50 -7.18
N ILE A 338 -19.63 11.84 -8.08
CA ILE A 338 -19.08 10.81 -8.97
C ILE A 338 -18.57 11.50 -10.23
N SER A 339 -17.35 11.15 -10.64
CA SER A 339 -16.75 11.53 -11.92
C SER A 339 -16.06 10.30 -12.50
N ASN A 340 -16.68 9.65 -13.48
CA ASN A 340 -16.25 8.36 -14.01
C ASN A 340 -16.09 7.31 -12.89
N ASN A 341 -14.89 6.78 -12.68
CA ASN A 341 -14.60 5.80 -11.64
C ASN A 341 -14.11 6.43 -10.33
N LEU A 342 -14.13 7.75 -10.18
CA LEU A 342 -13.66 8.46 -9.01
C LEU A 342 -14.82 9.12 -8.27
N VAL A 343 -14.90 8.90 -6.97
CA VAL A 343 -15.78 9.64 -6.07
C VAL A 343 -14.94 10.59 -5.24
N ASN A 344 -15.36 11.85 -5.19
CA ASN A 344 -14.80 12.85 -4.28
C ASN A 344 -15.85 13.23 -3.26
N TYR A 345 -15.58 12.92 -1.99
CA TYR A 345 -16.44 13.30 -0.87
C TYR A 345 -16.15 14.72 -0.39
N ASP A 346 -17.19 15.42 0.07
CA ASP A 346 -17.08 16.81 0.55
C ASP A 346 -16.10 16.96 1.74
N GLY A 347 -15.85 15.86 2.47
CA GLY A 347 -14.88 15.80 3.58
C GLY A 347 -13.41 15.62 3.17
N GLY A 348 -13.10 15.66 1.87
CA GLY A 348 -11.72 15.51 1.37
C GLY A 348 -11.22 14.07 1.31
N PHE A 349 -12.11 13.08 1.34
CA PHE A 349 -11.83 11.68 1.05
C PHE A 349 -12.20 11.36 -0.40
N GLN A 350 -11.52 10.41 -1.02
CA GLN A 350 -11.80 9.97 -2.38
C GLN A 350 -11.76 8.43 -2.49
N MET A 351 -12.56 7.89 -3.40
CA MET A 351 -12.57 6.45 -3.70
C MET A 351 -12.50 6.23 -5.21
N THR A 352 -11.57 5.38 -5.63
CA THR A 352 -11.37 5.04 -7.03
C THR A 352 -11.80 3.58 -7.26
N PHE A 353 -12.77 3.38 -8.16
CA PHE A 353 -13.30 2.07 -8.54
C PHE A 353 -12.45 1.44 -9.65
N LEU A 354 -11.91 0.26 -9.36
CA LEU A 354 -11.02 -0.50 -10.23
C LEU A 354 -11.75 -1.71 -10.81
N GLN A 355 -11.10 -2.39 -11.76
CA GLN A 355 -11.61 -3.64 -12.30
C GLN A 355 -11.63 -4.74 -11.23
N GLY A 356 -12.49 -5.75 -11.41
CA GLY A 356 -12.55 -6.90 -10.51
C GLY A 356 -13.30 -6.68 -9.19
N GLY A 357 -14.22 -5.71 -9.15
CA GLY A 357 -15.00 -5.40 -7.93
C GLY A 357 -14.14 -4.80 -6.81
N ILE A 358 -13.07 -4.10 -7.17
CA ILE A 358 -12.15 -3.47 -6.24
C ILE A 358 -12.45 -1.97 -6.17
N TYR A 359 -12.42 -1.39 -4.98
CA TYR A 359 -12.19 0.04 -4.85
C TYR A 359 -11.07 0.30 -3.86
N MET A 360 -10.40 1.44 -4.04
CA MET A 360 -9.35 1.92 -3.16
C MET A 360 -9.68 3.34 -2.70
N GLY A 361 -9.70 3.57 -1.39
CA GLY A 361 -10.08 4.82 -0.76
C GLY A 361 -8.93 5.49 -0.03
N CYS A 362 -8.82 6.80 -0.12
CA CYS A 362 -7.79 7.57 0.57
C CYS A 362 -8.18 9.05 0.72
N PRO A 363 -7.49 9.84 1.56
CA PRO A 363 -7.63 11.29 1.56
C PRO A 363 -7.15 11.87 0.22
N SER A 364 -7.83 12.88 -0.27
CA SER A 364 -7.40 13.67 -1.44
C SER A 364 -6.05 14.34 -1.22
N ASP A 365 -5.76 14.74 0.03
CA ASP A 365 -4.50 15.36 0.43
C ASP A 365 -4.14 15.00 1.87
N VAL A 366 -3.19 14.07 2.03
CA VAL A 366 -2.70 13.63 3.34
C VAL A 366 -1.99 14.76 4.08
N SER A 367 -1.33 15.69 3.37
CA SER A 367 -0.62 16.79 4.02
C SER A 367 -1.58 17.72 4.76
N LYS A 368 -2.80 17.91 4.24
CA LYS A 368 -3.86 18.65 4.95
C LYS A 368 -4.29 17.94 6.22
N SER A 369 -4.48 16.62 6.19
CA SER A 369 -4.81 15.85 7.40
C SER A 369 -3.74 16.03 8.48
N VAL A 370 -2.45 15.96 8.12
CA VAL A 370 -1.33 16.17 9.04
C VAL A 370 -1.28 17.61 9.56
N GLN A 371 -1.42 18.61 8.68
CA GLN A 371 -1.42 20.03 9.06
C GLN A 371 -2.58 20.40 10.00
N GLU A 372 -3.74 19.76 9.82
CA GLU A 372 -4.93 19.95 10.65
C GLU A 372 -4.95 19.06 11.90
N LEU A 373 -3.88 18.29 12.16
CA LEU A 373 -3.78 17.34 13.27
C LEU A 373 -4.95 16.35 13.31
N LYS A 374 -5.33 15.83 12.13
CA LYS A 374 -6.40 14.84 11.96
C LYS A 374 -5.82 13.49 11.58
N SER A 375 -6.31 12.45 12.25
CA SER A 375 -6.15 11.07 11.78
C SER A 375 -6.78 10.91 10.40
N PHE A 376 -6.24 9.98 9.62
CA PHE A 376 -6.77 9.62 8.31
C PHE A 376 -6.65 8.11 8.08
N HIS A 377 -7.23 7.60 7.00
CA HIS A 377 -7.15 6.17 6.69
C HIS A 377 -7.03 5.92 5.19
N LEU A 378 -6.48 4.77 4.85
CA LEU A 378 -6.51 4.20 3.50
C LEU A 378 -7.41 2.97 3.52
N GLU A 379 -8.12 2.71 2.43
CA GLU A 379 -9.11 1.64 2.35
C GLU A 379 -8.91 0.80 1.10
N LEU A 380 -8.99 -0.52 1.26
CA LEU A 380 -9.13 -1.47 0.17
C LEU A 380 -10.47 -2.19 0.36
N CYS A 381 -11.25 -2.30 -0.70
CA CYS A 381 -12.41 -3.19 -0.76
C CYS A 381 -12.28 -4.14 -1.94
N TRP A 382 -12.78 -5.35 -1.76
CA TRP A 382 -12.89 -6.33 -2.82
C TRP A 382 -14.19 -7.14 -2.70
N ILE A 383 -15.01 -7.06 -3.74
CA ILE A 383 -16.17 -7.93 -3.95
C ILE A 383 -15.65 -9.20 -4.61
N GLU A 384 -15.51 -10.26 -3.81
CA GLU A 384 -15.01 -11.54 -4.28
C GLU A 384 -16.09 -12.31 -5.06
N SER A 385 -17.31 -12.31 -4.55
CA SER A 385 -18.47 -12.96 -5.16
C SER A 385 -19.71 -12.07 -5.03
N PRO A 386 -20.73 -12.21 -5.92
CA PRO A 386 -21.91 -11.38 -5.88
C PRO A 386 -22.56 -11.37 -4.49
N GLY A 387 -22.65 -10.19 -3.88
CA GLY A 387 -23.24 -10.02 -2.56
C GLY A 387 -22.33 -10.35 -1.38
N LYS A 388 -21.02 -10.60 -1.58
CA LYS A 388 -20.05 -10.77 -0.50
C LYS A 388 -18.80 -9.96 -0.77
N ARG A 389 -18.36 -9.18 0.22
CA ARG A 389 -17.15 -8.35 0.10
C ARG A 389 -16.32 -8.35 1.36
N GLN A 390 -15.03 -8.10 1.16
CA GLN A 390 -14.07 -7.86 2.22
C GLN A 390 -13.56 -6.42 2.13
N ARG A 391 -13.31 -5.77 3.26
CA ARG A 391 -12.62 -4.47 3.30
C ARG A 391 -11.47 -4.52 4.28
N LEU A 392 -10.41 -3.79 3.97
CA LEU A 392 -9.27 -3.59 4.85
C LEU A 392 -8.96 -2.10 4.91
N VAL A 393 -9.13 -1.54 6.10
CA VAL A 393 -8.86 -0.13 6.39
C VAL A 393 -7.58 -0.03 7.20
N ARG A 394 -6.66 0.84 6.76
CA ARG A 394 -5.42 1.16 7.44
C ARG A 394 -5.49 2.56 8.03
N THR A 395 -5.43 2.66 9.36
CA THR A 395 -5.62 3.93 10.08
C THR A 395 -4.28 4.54 10.47
N TYR A 396 -4.15 5.83 10.23
CA TYR A 396 -2.98 6.64 10.53
C TYR A 396 -3.30 7.69 11.59
N ASP A 397 -2.33 7.98 12.46
CA ASP A 397 -2.40 9.12 13.35
C ASP A 397 -2.08 10.44 12.64
N VAL A 398 -2.00 11.51 13.43
CA VAL A 398 -1.75 12.88 12.96
C VAL A 398 -0.34 13.08 12.40
N GLU A 399 0.58 12.16 12.65
CA GLU A 399 1.98 12.21 12.16
C GLU A 399 2.18 11.30 10.93
N GLY A 400 1.14 10.59 10.49
CA GLY A 400 1.23 9.64 9.39
C GLY A 400 1.84 8.30 9.79
N LEU A 401 1.81 7.94 11.07
CA LEU A 401 2.17 6.59 11.53
C LEU A 401 0.93 5.70 11.57
N ALA A 402 1.06 4.49 11.05
CA ALA A 402 -0.05 3.53 11.05
C ALA A 402 -0.28 2.97 12.46
N VAL A 403 -1.44 3.26 13.05
CA VAL A 403 -1.76 2.88 14.44
C VAL A 403 -2.63 1.63 14.55
N SER A 404 -3.45 1.36 13.54
CA SER A 404 -4.28 0.16 13.49
C SER A 404 -4.65 -0.24 12.07
N SER A 405 -5.16 -1.46 11.94
CA SER A 405 -5.89 -1.93 10.78
C SER A 405 -7.27 -2.42 11.21
N THR A 406 -8.26 -2.28 10.34
CA THR A 406 -9.62 -2.82 10.54
C THR A 406 -9.99 -3.70 9.36
N TYR A 407 -10.30 -4.97 9.63
CA TYR A 407 -10.83 -5.89 8.64
C TYR A 407 -12.35 -5.91 8.72
N PHE A 408 -13.04 -5.97 7.57
CA PHE A 408 -14.48 -6.12 7.45
C PHE A 408 -14.81 -7.32 6.59
N LEU A 409 -15.83 -8.08 7.00
CA LEU A 409 -16.50 -9.08 6.17
C LEU A 409 -17.98 -8.78 6.12
N GLU A 410 -18.49 -8.47 4.94
CA GLU A 410 -19.84 -7.96 4.74
C GLU A 410 -20.59 -8.72 3.65
N THR A 411 -21.90 -8.86 3.83
CA THR A 411 -22.85 -9.41 2.85
C THR A 411 -23.88 -8.37 2.46
N ARG A 412 -24.23 -8.36 1.16
CA ARG A 412 -25.28 -7.49 0.62
C ARG A 412 -26.64 -8.01 1.07
N GLN A 413 -27.52 -7.10 1.47
CA GLN A 413 -28.88 -7.38 1.92
C GLN A 413 -29.87 -7.47 0.76
#